data_AF-H0EL43-F1
#
_entry.id   AF-H0EL43-F1
#
_cell.length_a   1.000
_cell.length_b   1.000
_cell.length_c   1.000
_cell.angle_alpha   90.00
_cell.angle_beta   90.00
_cell.angle_gamma   90.00
#
_symmetry.space_group_name_H-M   'P 1'
#
loop_
_entity.id
_entity.type
_entity.pdbx_description
1 polymer ?
#
loop_
_entity_poly.entity_id
_entity_poly.type
_entity_poly.pdbx_seq_one_letter_code
_entity_poly.pdbx_strand_id
1 'polypeptide(L)'
;MTTTLPFSDIHIPVPGFGAMGLNSLMGTNLNLEQAEPVLQKAVDLGFASKYTPLEESITALDELRRAGKTKYIGLSECSAATLRKANSIAKIDAVQAEYSAFETLHERSGLIETSKELGIAFVAFSPLGHGWLVDDFAYKSPDDFALDDFRRSVPKFQGENFYKNKAIVDEIKKLATRKSCTVAQIALAWVAV
;
A
#
# COMPACT_ATOMS: atom_id res chain seq x y z
N MET A 1 -8.78 12.68 -17.97
CA MET A 1 -9.68 11.57 -17.61
C MET A 1 -8.86 10.52 -16.89
N THR A 2 -9.24 10.15 -15.68
CA THR A 2 -8.63 9.08 -14.90
C THR A 2 -9.00 7.76 -15.58
N THR A 3 -8.02 6.95 -15.99
CA THR A 3 -8.30 5.61 -16.53
C THR A 3 -9.02 4.80 -15.45
N THR A 4 -10.11 4.13 -15.77
CA THR A 4 -10.82 3.25 -14.83
C THR A 4 -10.62 1.78 -15.24
N LEU A 5 -10.55 0.89 -14.26
CA LEU A 5 -10.58 -0.56 -14.48
C LEU A 5 -11.93 -1.11 -14.00
N PRO A 6 -12.57 -2.02 -14.77
CA PRO A 6 -13.73 -2.73 -14.29
C PRO A 6 -13.32 -3.75 -13.21
N PHE A 7 -14.04 -3.76 -12.09
CA PHE A 7 -13.93 -4.77 -11.03
C PHE A 7 -15.33 -5.19 -10.60
N SER A 8 -15.77 -6.39 -11.01
CA SER A 8 -17.18 -6.81 -10.90
C SER A 8 -18.10 -5.78 -11.59
N ASP A 9 -19.02 -5.20 -10.84
CA ASP A 9 -20.06 -4.25 -11.22
C ASP A 9 -19.67 -2.78 -10.95
N ILE A 10 -18.45 -2.54 -10.45
CA ILE A 10 -17.94 -1.19 -10.17
C ILE A 10 -16.74 -0.85 -11.05
N HIS A 11 -16.60 0.44 -11.38
CA HIS A 11 -15.42 0.98 -12.06
C HIS A 11 -14.49 1.63 -11.06
N ILE A 12 -13.30 1.06 -10.90
CA ILE A 12 -12.29 1.56 -9.98
C ILE A 12 -11.40 2.57 -10.73
N PRO A 13 -11.25 3.81 -10.24
CA PRO A 13 -10.28 4.75 -10.81
C PRO A 13 -8.87 4.21 -10.61
N VAL A 14 -8.11 4.08 -11.71
CA VAL A 14 -6.68 3.81 -11.69
C VAL A 14 -5.97 5.13 -11.49
N PRO A 15 -5.37 5.41 -10.32
CA PRO A 15 -4.50 6.57 -10.19
C PRO A 15 -3.36 6.38 -11.19
N GLY A 16 -3.36 7.18 -12.26
CA GLY A 16 -2.28 7.18 -13.24
C GLY A 16 -0.99 7.46 -12.49
N PHE A 17 0.00 6.56 -12.63
CA PHE A 17 1.29 6.54 -11.92
C PHE A 17 1.70 7.92 -11.41
N GLY A 18 1.33 8.21 -10.16
CA GLY A 18 1.86 9.34 -9.41
C GLY A 18 3.24 8.97 -8.89
N ALA A 19 4.00 9.97 -8.44
CA ALA A 19 5.16 9.72 -7.60
C ALA A 19 4.66 9.20 -6.25
N MET A 20 4.26 7.93 -6.20
CA MET A 20 4.08 7.19 -4.96
C MET A 20 5.48 7.00 -4.42
N GLY A 21 5.88 7.87 -3.51
CA GLY A 21 7.14 7.73 -2.83
C GLY A 21 7.16 6.37 -2.14
N LEU A 22 8.06 5.50 -2.62
CA LEU A 22 8.80 4.52 -1.82
C LEU A 22 8.16 3.16 -1.60
N ASN A 23 8.95 2.15 -1.95
CA ASN A 23 8.91 0.82 -1.37
C ASN A 23 10.35 0.49 -0.90
N SER A 24 10.50 -0.03 0.32
CA SER A 24 11.77 -0.51 0.87
C SER A 24 12.35 -1.74 0.15
N LEU A 25 11.63 -2.32 -0.83
CA LEU A 25 11.93 -3.61 -1.46
C LEU A 25 12.22 -3.58 -2.97
N MET A 26 12.28 -2.41 -3.63
CA MET A 26 12.48 -2.37 -5.08
C MET A 26 13.96 -2.26 -5.46
N GLY A 27 14.54 -3.40 -5.82
CA GLY A 27 15.86 -3.52 -6.43
C GLY A 27 16.00 -2.82 -7.79
N THR A 28 17.24 -2.74 -8.26
CA THR A 28 17.83 -1.71 -9.13
C THR A 28 17.79 -1.99 -10.64
N ASN A 29 16.63 -2.05 -11.29
CA ASN A 29 16.59 -2.25 -12.76
C ASN A 29 15.60 -1.32 -13.49
N LEU A 30 15.98 -0.05 -13.60
CA LEU A 30 15.45 0.89 -14.58
C LEU A 30 16.63 1.54 -15.31
N ASN A 31 16.51 1.83 -16.60
CA ASN A 31 17.57 2.48 -17.38
C ASN A 31 17.59 4.00 -17.12
N LEU A 32 18.81 4.55 -16.98
CA LEU A 32 19.11 5.88 -16.46
C LEU A 32 18.44 7.00 -17.26
N GLU A 33 18.54 7.01 -18.59
CA GLU A 33 18.20 8.18 -19.43
C GLU A 33 16.74 8.67 -19.35
N GLN A 34 15.79 7.83 -18.93
CA GLN A 34 14.36 8.21 -18.86
C GLN A 34 13.90 8.60 -17.45
N ALA A 35 14.61 8.17 -16.42
CA ALA A 35 14.22 8.36 -15.03
C ALA A 35 15.18 9.27 -14.24
N GLU A 36 16.39 9.49 -14.75
CA GLU A 36 17.50 10.18 -14.09
C GLU A 36 17.17 11.61 -13.61
N PRO A 37 16.50 12.53 -14.32
CA PRO A 37 16.33 13.89 -13.78
C PRO A 37 15.34 13.99 -12.61
N VAL A 38 14.43 13.01 -12.47
CA VAL A 38 13.39 12.96 -11.43
C VAL A 38 13.82 12.02 -10.31
N LEU A 39 14.34 10.84 -10.67
CA LEU A 39 14.90 9.89 -9.73
C LEU A 39 16.21 10.42 -9.13
N GLN A 40 17.11 11.05 -9.88
CA GLN A 40 18.35 11.60 -9.31
C GLN A 40 18.03 12.71 -8.31
N LYS A 41 17.12 13.66 -8.60
CA LYS A 41 16.70 14.65 -7.60
C LYS A 41 15.98 14.00 -6.41
N ALA A 42 15.21 12.93 -6.63
CA ALA A 42 14.56 12.19 -5.54
C ALA A 42 15.53 11.26 -4.75
N VAL A 43 16.60 10.77 -5.37
CA VAL A 43 17.72 10.02 -4.79
C VAL A 43 18.62 10.98 -4.00
N ASP A 44 18.95 12.14 -4.57
CA ASP A 44 19.79 13.19 -3.98
C ASP A 44 19.11 13.83 -2.76
N LEU A 45 17.79 14.03 -2.80
CA LEU A 45 17.00 14.50 -1.66
C LEU A 45 16.62 13.38 -0.69
N GLY A 46 16.95 12.13 -1.01
CA GLY A 46 16.67 10.98 -0.16
C GLY A 46 15.18 10.79 0.08
N PHE A 47 14.43 10.41 -0.95
CA PHE A 47 13.40 9.35 -0.91
C PHE A 47 13.03 8.93 0.52
N ALA A 48 12.23 9.75 1.22
CA ALA A 48 11.93 9.70 2.66
C ALA A 48 12.90 8.84 3.48
N SER A 49 14.18 9.17 3.43
CA SER A 49 15.08 8.69 4.45
C SER A 49 14.55 9.27 5.77
N LYS A 50 14.60 8.50 6.86
CA LYS A 50 14.28 9.00 8.21
C LYS A 50 15.10 10.23 8.64
N TYR A 51 16.04 10.68 7.81
CA TYR A 51 16.96 11.78 8.04
C TYR A 51 16.62 13.04 7.22
N THR A 52 15.79 12.95 6.18
CA THR A 52 15.39 14.13 5.39
C THR A 52 14.14 14.77 6.02
N PRO A 53 14.14 16.08 6.32
CA PRO A 53 12.94 16.77 6.80
C PRO A 53 11.76 16.60 5.84
N LEU A 54 10.56 16.42 6.41
CA LEU A 54 9.33 16.26 5.63
C LEU A 54 9.08 17.49 4.74
N GLU A 55 9.33 18.68 5.27
CA GLU A 55 9.21 19.96 4.59
C GLU A 55 10.02 20.02 3.29
N GLU A 56 11.26 19.55 3.33
CA GLU A 56 12.16 19.53 2.16
C GLU A 56 11.64 18.54 1.12
N SER A 57 11.28 17.34 1.55
CA SER A 57 10.80 16.28 0.68
C SER A 57 9.51 16.68 -0.06
N ILE A 58 8.52 17.19 0.68
CA ILE A 58 7.22 17.55 0.09
C ILE A 58 7.34 18.79 -0.80
N THR A 59 8.17 19.77 -0.43
CA THR A 59 8.43 20.95 -1.27
C THR A 59 9.04 20.54 -2.61
N ALA A 60 10.04 19.66 -2.60
CA ALA A 60 10.66 19.17 -3.82
C ALA A 60 9.70 18.38 -4.72
N LEU A 61 8.82 17.56 -4.12
CA LEU A 61 7.78 16.86 -4.87
C LEU A 61 6.78 17.84 -5.51
N ASP A 62 6.44 18.93 -4.83
CA ASP A 62 5.58 19.97 -5.40
C ASP A 62 6.27 20.76 -6.53
N GLU A 63 7.58 21.04 -6.41
CA GLU A 63 8.35 21.63 -7.51
C GLU A 63 8.32 20.75 -8.77
N LEU A 64 8.50 19.43 -8.60
CA LEU A 64 8.42 18.48 -9.71
C LEU A 64 7.02 18.47 -10.34
N ARG A 65 5.97 18.56 -9.51
CA ARG A 65 4.58 18.66 -9.99
C ARG A 65 4.35 19.96 -10.77
N ARG A 66 4.81 21.11 -10.26
CA ARG A 66 4.70 22.42 -10.92
C ARG A 66 5.47 22.49 -12.23
N ALA A 67 6.61 21.79 -12.30
CA ALA A 67 7.39 21.63 -13.53
C ALA A 67 6.74 20.65 -14.53
N GLY A 68 5.56 20.09 -14.24
CA GLY A 68 4.84 19.17 -15.10
C GLY A 68 5.45 17.76 -15.17
N LYS A 69 6.41 17.44 -14.30
CA LYS A 69 7.12 16.14 -14.30
C LYS A 69 6.33 15.02 -13.63
N THR A 70 5.40 15.38 -12.74
CA THR A 70 4.41 14.47 -12.16
C THR A 70 3.07 15.19 -12.08
N LYS A 71 1.97 14.43 -12.07
CA LYS A 71 0.61 14.97 -11.85
C LYS A 71 0.19 14.89 -10.39
N TYR A 72 0.68 13.88 -9.67
CA TYR A 72 0.21 13.53 -8.33
C TYR A 72 1.36 13.26 -7.37
N ILE A 73 1.14 13.58 -6.10
CA ILE A 73 2.05 13.32 -4.98
C ILE A 73 1.42 12.27 -4.06
N GLY A 74 2.15 11.20 -3.79
CA GLY A 74 1.71 10.12 -2.92
C GLY A 74 2.67 9.85 -1.77
N LEU A 75 2.13 9.45 -0.62
CA LEU A 75 2.89 8.96 0.53
C LEU A 75 2.67 7.46 0.74
N SER A 76 3.61 6.83 1.42
CA SER A 76 3.54 5.41 1.78
C SER A 76 3.82 5.24 3.28
N GLU A 77 3.09 4.35 3.94
CA GLU A 77 3.33 3.87 5.31
C GLU A 77 3.54 4.99 6.36
N CYS A 78 2.82 6.11 6.21
CA CYS A 78 2.96 7.27 7.08
C CYS A 78 1.86 7.34 8.16
N SER A 79 2.15 8.03 9.27
CA SER A 79 1.13 8.29 10.30
C SER A 79 0.10 9.33 9.86
N ALA A 80 -1.07 9.35 10.50
CA ALA A 80 -2.08 10.40 10.30
C ALA A 80 -1.51 11.82 10.53
N ALA A 81 -0.65 11.99 11.54
CA ALA A 81 0.00 13.27 11.83
C ALA A 81 0.95 13.69 10.70
N THR A 82 1.74 12.74 10.19
CA THR A 82 2.63 12.96 9.04
C THR A 82 1.83 13.34 7.79
N LEU A 83 0.72 12.66 7.52
CA LEU A 83 -0.15 12.94 6.38
C LEU A 83 -0.72 14.36 6.43
N ARG A 84 -1.22 14.81 7.60
CA ARG A 84 -1.70 16.19 7.79
C ARG A 84 -0.59 17.21 7.56
N LYS A 85 0.58 16.98 8.16
CA LYS A 85 1.73 17.87 8.02
C LYS A 85 2.16 17.98 6.56
N ALA A 86 2.30 16.86 5.87
CA ALA A 86 2.63 16.84 4.44
C ALA A 86 1.59 17.60 3.60
N ASN A 87 0.30 17.35 3.84
CA ASN A 87 -0.77 18.00 3.09
C ASN A 87 -0.89 19.52 3.35
N SER A 88 -0.39 20.00 4.50
CA SER A 88 -0.27 21.45 4.76
C SER A 88 0.85 22.14 3.98
N ILE A 89 1.86 21.39 3.52
CA ILE A 89 2.97 21.90 2.71
C ILE A 89 2.57 21.91 1.23
N ALA A 90 2.09 20.78 0.72
CA ALA A 90 1.54 20.66 -0.63
C ALA A 90 0.44 19.60 -0.67
N LYS A 91 -0.56 19.78 -1.54
CA LYS A 91 -1.67 18.82 -1.70
C LYS A 91 -1.14 17.43 -1.99
N ILE A 92 -1.42 16.50 -1.08
CA ILE A 92 -1.20 15.06 -1.24
C ILE A 92 -2.44 14.47 -1.91
N ASP A 93 -2.21 13.61 -2.89
CA ASP A 93 -3.26 13.03 -3.71
C ASP A 93 -3.61 11.61 -3.27
N ALA A 94 -2.62 10.86 -2.78
CA ALA A 94 -2.81 9.49 -2.29
C ALA A 94 -1.93 9.15 -1.09
N VAL A 95 -2.39 8.22 -0.26
CA VAL A 95 -1.57 7.50 0.72
C VAL A 95 -1.74 6.00 0.50
N GLN A 96 -0.63 5.27 0.52
CA GLN A 96 -0.61 3.81 0.47
C GLN A 96 -0.20 3.26 1.84
N ALA A 97 -0.91 2.24 2.33
CA ALA A 97 -0.54 1.53 3.55
C ALA A 97 -1.10 0.10 3.56
N GLU A 98 -0.49 -0.82 4.31
CA GLU A 98 -0.98 -2.21 4.47
C GLU A 98 -2.43 -2.20 4.97
N TYR A 99 -3.38 -2.69 4.16
CA TYR A 99 -4.79 -2.77 4.54
C TYR A 99 -5.49 -3.93 3.85
N SER A 100 -6.17 -4.76 4.63
CA SER A 100 -6.95 -5.90 4.13
C SER A 100 -7.91 -6.40 5.21
N ALA A 101 -8.78 -7.35 4.86
CA ALA A 101 -9.60 -8.07 5.86
C ALA A 101 -8.75 -8.79 6.94
N PHE A 102 -7.44 -8.91 6.71
CA PHE A 102 -6.47 -9.54 7.60
C PHE A 102 -5.60 -8.52 8.35
N GLU A 103 -5.58 -7.25 7.93
CA GLU A 103 -4.82 -6.16 8.54
C GLU A 103 -5.67 -4.89 8.58
N THR A 104 -6.17 -4.54 9.77
CA THR A 104 -7.16 -3.47 9.98
C THR A 104 -6.66 -2.35 10.90
N LEU A 105 -5.35 -2.28 11.15
CA LEU A 105 -4.76 -1.24 12.02
C LEU A 105 -5.24 0.17 11.66
N HIS A 106 -5.35 0.47 10.36
CA HIS A 106 -5.67 1.81 9.89
C HIS A 106 -7.12 2.25 10.07
N GLU A 107 -8.02 1.35 10.48
CA GLU A 107 -9.37 1.69 10.95
C GLU A 107 -9.36 2.34 12.34
N ARG A 108 -8.24 2.23 13.06
CA ARG A 108 -8.09 2.76 14.43
C ARG A 108 -6.91 3.72 14.56
N SER A 109 -5.95 3.68 13.63
CA SER A 109 -4.79 4.57 13.65
C SER A 109 -5.13 6.02 13.23
N GLY A 110 -6.37 6.28 12.79
CA GLY A 110 -6.80 7.59 12.29
C GLY A 110 -6.32 7.93 10.87
N LEU A 111 -5.62 7.00 10.18
CA LEU A 111 -5.06 7.25 8.86
C LEU A 111 -6.16 7.27 7.79
N ILE A 112 -7.11 6.33 7.85
CA ILE A 112 -8.26 6.28 6.94
C ILE A 112 -9.14 7.52 7.13
N GLU A 113 -9.45 7.88 8.39
CA GLU A 113 -10.26 9.05 8.75
C GLU A 113 -9.60 10.34 8.24
N THR A 114 -8.31 10.50 8.51
CA THR A 114 -7.54 11.67 8.03
C THR A 114 -7.51 11.75 6.51
N SER A 115 -7.37 10.60 5.83
CA SER A 115 -7.38 10.57 4.36
C SER A 115 -8.73 11.04 3.80
N LYS A 116 -9.84 10.57 4.40
CA LYS A 116 -11.20 11.01 4.06
C LYS A 116 -11.39 12.51 4.30
N GLU A 117 -11.01 13.01 5.47
CA GLU A 117 -11.12 14.43 5.83
C GLU A 117 -10.37 15.36 4.87
N LEU A 118 -9.18 14.96 4.42
CA LEU A 118 -8.32 15.76 3.54
C LEU A 118 -8.62 15.56 2.04
N GLY A 119 -9.57 14.69 1.69
CA GLY A 119 -9.85 14.30 0.31
C GLY A 119 -8.62 13.68 -0.37
N ILE A 120 -7.95 12.75 0.32
CA ILE A 120 -6.78 12.00 -0.13
C ILE A 120 -7.21 10.56 -0.41
N ALA A 121 -6.81 10.01 -1.56
CA ALA A 121 -7.11 8.61 -1.88
C ALA A 121 -6.33 7.68 -0.96
N PHE A 122 -7.01 6.71 -0.34
CA PHE A 122 -6.36 5.65 0.42
C PHE A 122 -6.18 4.43 -0.50
N VAL A 123 -4.94 3.96 -0.66
CA VAL A 123 -4.58 2.85 -1.53
C VAL A 123 -4.14 1.67 -0.67
N ALA A 124 -4.94 0.60 -0.65
CA ALA A 124 -4.62 -0.60 0.11
C ALA A 124 -3.39 -1.33 -0.48
N PHE A 125 -2.31 -1.39 0.27
CA PHE A 125 -1.18 -2.27 -0.02
C PHE A 125 -1.44 -3.67 0.53
N SER A 126 -0.98 -4.68 -0.21
CA SER A 126 -1.15 -6.10 0.14
C SER A 126 -2.59 -6.50 0.52
N PRO A 127 -3.61 -6.17 -0.30
CA PRO A 127 -5.01 -6.48 0.01
C PRO A 127 -5.31 -7.99 0.12
N LEU A 128 -4.41 -8.84 -0.40
CA LEU A 128 -4.46 -10.30 -0.24
C LEU A 128 -3.74 -10.81 1.02
N GLY A 129 -3.40 -9.94 1.96
CA GLY A 129 -2.76 -10.28 3.22
C GLY A 129 -1.43 -11.02 3.04
N HIS A 130 -0.55 -10.53 2.15
CA HIS A 130 0.72 -11.20 1.81
C HIS A 130 0.57 -12.68 1.37
N GLY A 131 -0.50 -12.96 0.63
CA GLY A 131 -0.82 -14.27 0.08
C GLY A 131 -1.65 -15.16 1.00
N TRP A 132 -2.10 -14.67 2.16
CA TRP A 132 -2.98 -15.42 3.07
C TRP A 132 -4.41 -15.50 2.54
N LEU A 133 -4.90 -14.47 1.85
CA LEU A 133 -6.26 -14.40 1.33
C LEU A 133 -6.36 -14.92 -0.10
N VAL A 134 -5.94 -16.17 -0.30
CA VAL A 134 -6.03 -16.91 -1.56
C VAL A 134 -6.64 -18.29 -1.32
N ASP A 135 -7.14 -18.92 -2.37
CA ASP A 135 -7.76 -20.25 -2.27
C ASP A 135 -6.72 -21.30 -1.82
N ASP A 136 -5.55 -21.30 -2.47
CA ASP A 136 -4.48 -22.28 -2.27
C ASP A 136 -3.31 -21.72 -1.44
N PHE A 137 -3.55 -21.51 -0.15
CA PHE A 137 -2.47 -21.21 0.81
C PHE A 137 -1.74 -22.50 1.21
N ALA A 138 -0.53 -22.69 0.69
CA ALA A 138 0.22 -23.96 0.77
C ALA A 138 0.88 -24.25 2.13
N TYR A 139 1.06 -23.23 2.98
CA TYR A 139 1.81 -23.35 4.23
C TYR A 139 0.92 -23.89 5.37
N LYS A 140 1.40 -24.92 6.05
CA LYS A 140 0.75 -25.56 7.20
C LYS A 140 1.40 -25.16 8.53
N SER A 141 2.65 -24.72 8.51
CA SER A 141 3.37 -24.16 9.65
C SER A 141 4.29 -23.01 9.22
N PRO A 142 4.80 -22.20 10.16
CA PRO A 142 5.84 -21.20 9.87
C PRO A 142 7.12 -21.79 9.26
N ASP A 143 7.40 -23.07 9.52
CA ASP A 143 8.60 -23.76 9.02
C ASP A 143 8.52 -24.06 7.52
N ASP A 144 7.32 -24.05 6.93
CA ASP A 144 7.11 -24.28 5.50
C ASP A 144 7.54 -23.07 4.64
N PHE A 145 7.76 -21.89 5.23
CA PHE A 145 8.26 -20.72 4.49
C PHE A 145 9.70 -20.97 3.97
N ALA A 146 10.07 -20.41 2.83
CA ALA A 146 11.47 -20.47 2.37
C ALA A 146 12.40 -19.75 3.37
N LEU A 147 13.69 -20.09 3.40
CA LEU A 147 14.63 -19.51 4.37
C LEU A 147 14.80 -17.99 4.21
N ASP A 148 14.63 -17.48 2.99
CA ASP A 148 14.71 -16.08 2.60
C ASP A 148 13.33 -15.38 2.56
N ASP A 149 12.26 -16.07 2.96
CA ASP A 149 10.92 -15.51 3.00
C ASP A 149 10.79 -14.49 4.14
N PHE A 150 10.44 -13.25 3.82
CA PHE A 150 10.28 -12.17 4.81
C PHE A 150 9.27 -12.52 5.91
N ARG A 151 8.29 -13.40 5.65
CA ARG A 151 7.28 -13.79 6.64
C ARG A 151 7.91 -14.51 7.84
N ARG A 152 9.13 -15.04 7.71
CA ARG A 152 9.92 -15.59 8.83
C ARG A 152 10.29 -14.55 9.90
N SER A 153 10.37 -13.27 9.54
CA SER A 153 10.73 -12.19 10.49
C SER A 153 9.52 -11.41 11.04
N VAL A 154 8.31 -11.69 10.55
CA VAL A 154 7.10 -10.94 10.94
C VAL A 154 6.33 -11.70 12.01
N PRO A 155 6.16 -11.15 13.24
CA PRO A 155 5.50 -11.84 14.35
C PRO A 155 4.09 -12.37 14.04
N LYS A 156 3.36 -11.72 13.13
CA LYS A 156 2.00 -12.13 12.73
C LYS A 156 1.98 -13.46 11.96
N PHE A 157 3.10 -13.90 11.41
CA PHE A 157 3.22 -15.15 10.65
C PHE A 157 4.00 -16.25 11.38
N GLN A 158 4.35 -16.04 12.65
CA GLN A 158 5.22 -16.93 13.42
C GLN A 158 4.50 -17.53 14.63
N GLY A 159 5.00 -18.67 15.10
CA GLY A 159 4.52 -19.35 16.32
C GLY A 159 3.01 -19.52 16.38
N GLU A 160 2.41 -19.26 17.54
CA GLU A 160 0.96 -19.37 17.77
C GLU A 160 0.13 -18.40 16.92
N ASN A 161 0.70 -17.27 16.50
CA ASN A 161 -0.02 -16.29 15.68
C ASN A 161 -0.32 -16.87 14.30
N PHE A 162 0.57 -17.69 13.74
CA PHE A 162 0.33 -18.36 12.46
C PHE A 162 -0.99 -19.14 12.47
N TYR A 163 -1.19 -19.98 13.49
CA TYR A 163 -2.37 -20.84 13.56
C TYR A 163 -3.65 -20.05 13.84
N LYS A 164 -3.58 -19.06 14.74
CA LYS A 164 -4.71 -18.17 15.03
C LYS A 164 -5.15 -17.38 13.79
N ASN A 165 -4.18 -16.85 13.06
CA ASN A 165 -4.43 -16.10 11.85
C ASN A 165 -4.93 -16.98 10.71
N LYS A 166 -4.47 -18.24 10.64
CA LYS A 166 -4.98 -19.21 9.67
C LYS A 166 -6.46 -19.50 9.91
N ALA A 167 -6.89 -19.60 11.17
CA ALA A 167 -8.30 -19.81 11.50
C ALA A 167 -9.19 -18.65 10.99
N ILE A 168 -8.71 -17.41 11.01
CA ILE A 168 -9.42 -16.25 10.44
C ILE A 168 -9.60 -16.41 8.93
N VAL A 169 -8.53 -16.81 8.22
CA VAL A 169 -8.58 -17.07 6.77
C VAL A 169 -9.54 -18.22 6.44
N ASP A 170 -9.58 -19.26 7.27
CA ASP A 170 -10.49 -20.40 7.06
C ASP A 170 -11.97 -19.95 7.18
N GLU A 171 -12.30 -18.95 8.00
CA GLU A 171 -13.65 -18.35 8.01
C GLU A 171 -13.96 -17.54 6.74
N ILE A 172 -12.97 -16.83 6.19
CA ILE A 172 -13.12 -16.11 4.92
C ILE A 172 -13.33 -17.10 3.77
N LYS A 173 -12.66 -18.26 3.79
CA LYS A 173 -12.89 -19.36 2.82
C LYS A 173 -14.34 -19.85 2.85
N LYS A 174 -14.91 -20.05 4.05
CA LYS A 174 -16.33 -20.42 4.18
C LYS A 174 -17.25 -19.35 3.59
N LEU A 175 -16.92 -18.07 3.76
CA LEU A 175 -17.68 -16.97 3.15
C LEU A 175 -17.60 -17.01 1.62
N ALA A 176 -16.42 -17.23 1.06
CA ALA A 176 -16.21 -17.35 -0.39
C ALA A 176 -17.03 -18.51 -0.98
N THR A 177 -17.03 -19.68 -0.32
CA THR A 177 -17.89 -20.82 -0.71
C THR A 177 -19.37 -20.45 -0.71
N ARG A 178 -19.87 -19.81 0.36
CA ARG A 178 -21.29 -19.39 0.43
C ARG A 178 -21.66 -18.38 -0.66
N LYS A 179 -20.71 -17.55 -1.09
CA LYS A 179 -20.90 -16.52 -2.11
C LYS A 179 -20.60 -17.01 -3.54
N SER A 180 -20.16 -18.27 -3.70
CA SER A 180 -19.78 -18.84 -5.00
C SER A 180 -18.72 -18.02 -5.74
N CYS A 181 -17.72 -17.54 -5.01
CA CYS A 181 -16.60 -16.74 -5.52
C CYS A 181 -15.28 -17.22 -4.90
N THR A 182 -14.15 -16.70 -5.38
CA THR A 182 -12.82 -17.00 -4.83
C THR A 182 -12.54 -16.22 -3.55
N VAL A 183 -11.60 -16.68 -2.73
CA VAL A 183 -11.13 -15.94 -1.55
C VAL A 183 -10.57 -14.57 -1.95
N ALA A 184 -9.82 -14.53 -3.05
CA ALA A 184 -9.24 -13.29 -3.56
C ALA A 184 -10.32 -12.27 -3.97
N GLN A 185 -11.44 -12.73 -4.56
CA GLN A 185 -12.58 -11.86 -4.87
C GLN A 185 -13.21 -11.27 -3.60
N ILE A 186 -13.38 -12.07 -2.54
CA ILE A 186 -13.86 -11.56 -1.25
C ILE A 186 -12.88 -10.52 -0.67
N ALA A 187 -11.58 -10.82 -0.67
CA ALA A 187 -10.56 -9.94 -0.10
C ALA A 187 -10.48 -8.59 -0.82
N LEU A 188 -10.50 -8.59 -2.15
CA LEU A 188 -10.47 -7.38 -2.96
C LEU A 188 -11.79 -6.60 -2.86
N ALA A 189 -12.93 -7.29 -2.83
CA ALA A 189 -14.22 -6.63 -2.61
C ALA A 189 -14.27 -5.97 -1.23
N TRP A 190 -13.70 -6.57 -0.20
CA TRP A 190 -13.72 -6.03 1.16
C TRP A 190 -13.01 -4.68 1.29
N VAL A 191 -11.88 -4.47 0.61
CA VAL A 191 -11.15 -3.18 0.62
C VAL A 191 -11.74 -2.13 -0.33
N ALA A 192 -12.66 -2.54 -1.22
CA ALA A 192 -13.28 -1.65 -2.20
C ALA A 192 -14.57 -0.96 -1.70
N VAL A 193 -15.02 -1.29 -0.48
CA VAL A 193 -16.21 -0.72 0.18
C VAL A 193 -15.81 0.39 1.13
#